data_AF-A0A2P5HTV4-F1
#
_entry.id   AF-A0A2P5HTV4-F1
#
_cell.length_a   1.000
_cell.length_b   1.000
_cell.length_c   1.000
_cell.angle_alpha   90.00
_cell.angle_beta   90.00
_cell.angle_gamma   90.00
#
_symmetry.space_group_name_H-M   'P 1'
#
loop_
_entity.id
_entity.type
_entity.pdbx_description
1 polymer ?
#
loop_
_entity_poly.entity_id
_entity_poly.type
_entity_poly.pdbx_seq_one_letter_code
_entity_poly.pdbx_strand_id
1 'polypeptide(L)'
;MHACVPHPAVGLCLASGQEHLPRDLLEWAEKQLSGGLRDRKAPDFESAILSFLLVYRDSPPESQRSSPSLSSRKKKAPACVDPKNLVRRICEMRCWYLIWQTSKMYAHTHRGAPDPDGRNEELSRLPPTALWELRKITTEGLIACEKEILLGLDELSQDGARLIELPLWACMWQMILIYRRVVAACSNLARGQLLSSVDSGTAGPNETSVLPVVEHLYRLLILKYNAYFGSTSPTYPKKGQPPTTELLAGDEQLKRAWDNVSVCRKEFCEHLNKHLNTTVYMI
;
A
#
# COMPACT_ATOMS: atom_id res chain seq x y z
N MET A 1 -3.80 -29.12 -4.28
CA MET A 1 -2.82 -28.77 -3.23
C MET A 1 -1.44 -28.74 -3.89
N HIS A 2 -1.08 -27.62 -4.51
CA HIS A 2 0.28 -27.43 -5.01
C HIS A 2 0.99 -26.50 -4.03
N ALA A 3 2.06 -26.99 -3.42
CA ALA A 3 2.94 -26.22 -2.59
C ALA A 3 3.59 -25.12 -3.44
N CYS A 4 3.42 -23.85 -3.05
CA CYS A 4 4.32 -22.80 -3.50
C CYS A 4 5.72 -23.19 -3.04
N VAL A 5 6.57 -23.58 -3.99
CA VAL A 5 7.98 -23.89 -3.73
C VAL A 5 8.64 -22.60 -3.18
N PRO A 6 9.21 -22.62 -1.97
CA PRO A 6 9.93 -21.48 -1.43
C PRO A 6 11.24 -21.27 -2.19
N HIS A 7 11.57 -20.02 -2.53
CA HIS A 7 12.78 -19.72 -3.30
C HIS A 7 13.99 -19.61 -2.36
N PRO A 8 15.08 -20.38 -2.57
CA PRO A 8 16.31 -20.32 -1.75
C PRO A 8 17.09 -18.98 -1.83
N ALA A 9 16.55 -17.97 -2.51
CA ALA A 9 17.27 -16.72 -2.80
C ALA A 9 17.39 -15.80 -1.57
N VAL A 10 16.39 -15.76 -0.69
CA VAL A 10 16.42 -14.83 0.46
C VAL A 10 17.51 -15.23 1.46
N GLY A 11 17.72 -16.53 1.67
CA GLY A 11 18.79 -17.04 2.54
C GLY A 11 20.18 -16.94 1.94
N LEU A 12 20.32 -17.07 0.61
CA LEU A 12 21.61 -17.01 -0.09
C LEU A 12 22.09 -15.58 -0.35
N CYS A 13 21.20 -14.63 -0.69
CA CYS A 13 21.59 -13.25 -0.99
C CYS A 13 22.02 -12.44 0.25
N LEU A 14 21.53 -12.79 1.44
CA LEU A 14 21.95 -12.14 2.70
C LEU A 14 23.36 -12.56 3.15
N ALA A 15 23.87 -13.70 2.67
CA ALA A 15 25.21 -14.19 3.01
C ALA A 15 26.33 -13.64 2.10
N SER A 16 25.98 -13.07 0.93
CA SER A 16 26.95 -12.72 -0.12
C SER A 16 27.27 -11.22 -0.26
N GLY A 17 26.63 -10.32 0.51
CA GLY A 17 26.95 -8.88 0.47
C GLY A 17 26.73 -8.21 -0.90
N GLN A 18 25.73 -8.65 -1.67
CA GLN A 18 25.50 -8.17 -3.04
C GLN A 18 24.61 -6.92 -3.15
N GLU A 19 25.00 -6.01 -4.05
CA GLU A 19 24.27 -4.77 -4.41
C GLU A 19 22.86 -4.99 -5.00
N HIS A 20 22.48 -6.22 -5.33
CA HIS A 20 21.19 -6.55 -5.96
C HIS A 20 20.06 -6.90 -4.97
N LEU A 21 20.39 -7.07 -3.69
CA LEU A 21 19.46 -7.55 -2.67
C LEU A 21 18.13 -6.77 -2.60
N PRO A 22 18.08 -5.42 -2.65
CA PRO A 22 16.81 -4.69 -2.61
C PRO A 22 15.89 -4.98 -3.81
N ARG A 23 16.48 -5.15 -5.00
CA ARG A 23 15.71 -5.44 -6.23
C ARG A 23 15.12 -6.84 -6.18
N ASP A 24 15.92 -7.84 -5.80
CA ASP A 24 15.48 -9.24 -5.74
C ASP A 24 14.34 -9.42 -4.71
N LEU A 25 14.42 -8.72 -3.57
CA LEU A 25 13.38 -8.71 -2.56
C LEU A 25 12.08 -8.09 -3.07
N LEU A 26 12.16 -6.97 -3.79
CA LEU A 26 11.00 -6.32 -4.39
C LEU A 26 10.36 -7.21 -5.47
N GLU A 27 11.14 -7.86 -6.33
CA GLU A 27 10.64 -8.80 -7.33
C GLU A 27 9.95 -10.01 -6.69
N TRP A 28 10.53 -10.55 -5.61
CA TRP A 28 9.89 -11.61 -4.84
C TRP A 28 8.55 -11.15 -4.26
N ALA A 29 8.52 -9.98 -3.61
CA ALA A 29 7.32 -9.45 -2.98
C ALA A 29 6.22 -9.18 -4.02
N GLU A 30 6.58 -8.64 -5.18
CA GLU A 30 5.65 -8.41 -6.28
C GLU A 30 5.07 -9.73 -6.82
N LYS A 31 5.88 -10.80 -6.93
CA LYS A 31 5.40 -12.14 -7.29
C LYS A 31 4.42 -12.68 -6.25
N GLN A 32 4.69 -12.48 -4.95
CA GLN A 32 3.77 -12.90 -3.88
C GLN A 32 2.44 -12.15 -3.94
N LEU A 33 2.47 -10.82 -4.11
CA LEU A 33 1.27 -10.01 -4.26
C LEU A 33 0.46 -10.46 -5.49
N SER A 34 1.13 -10.63 -6.62
CA SER A 34 0.49 -11.05 -7.87
C SER A 34 -0.10 -12.47 -7.79
N GLY A 35 0.59 -13.40 -7.14
CA GLY A 35 0.09 -14.76 -6.88
C GLY A 35 -1.13 -14.75 -5.97
N GLY A 36 -1.05 -14.01 -4.85
CA GLY A 36 -2.16 -13.87 -3.91
C GLY A 36 -3.42 -13.25 -4.52
N LEU A 37 -3.28 -12.36 -5.52
CA LEU A 37 -4.41 -11.82 -6.27
C LEU A 37 -5.07 -12.85 -7.19
N ARG A 38 -4.31 -13.81 -7.74
CA ARG A 38 -4.83 -14.86 -8.64
C ARG A 38 -5.52 -15.99 -7.89
N ASP A 39 -5.05 -16.32 -6.70
CA ASP A 39 -5.54 -17.47 -5.94
C ASP A 39 -6.83 -17.19 -5.15
N ARG A 40 -7.20 -15.91 -4.98
CA ARG A 40 -8.38 -15.52 -4.19
C ARG A 40 -9.68 -15.70 -4.97
N LYS A 41 -10.60 -16.50 -4.42
CA LYS A 41 -11.95 -16.72 -4.98
C LYS A 41 -12.82 -15.45 -5.02
N ALA A 42 -12.62 -14.53 -4.08
CA ALA A 42 -13.20 -13.19 -4.08
C ALA A 42 -12.17 -12.21 -3.49
N PRO A 43 -11.80 -11.14 -4.21
CA PRO A 43 -10.86 -10.15 -3.69
C PRO A 43 -11.53 -9.29 -2.62
N ASP A 44 -10.83 -9.04 -1.51
CA ASP A 44 -11.21 -7.99 -0.57
C ASP A 44 -10.94 -6.60 -1.18
N PHE A 45 -11.47 -5.54 -0.56
CA PHE A 45 -11.34 -4.17 -1.07
C PHE A 45 -9.87 -3.75 -1.27
N GLU A 46 -8.99 -4.14 -0.37
CA GLU A 46 -7.55 -3.84 -0.45
C GLU A 46 -6.89 -4.54 -1.64
N SER A 47 -7.21 -5.81 -1.86
CA SER A 47 -6.74 -6.58 -3.02
C SER A 47 -7.28 -6.04 -4.33
N ALA A 48 -8.54 -5.59 -4.35
CA ALA A 48 -9.14 -4.98 -5.52
C ALA A 48 -8.42 -3.66 -5.89
N ILE A 49 -8.11 -2.79 -4.91
CA ILE A 49 -7.34 -1.56 -5.14
C ILE A 49 -5.96 -1.90 -5.68
N LEU A 50 -5.23 -2.83 -5.06
CA LEU A 50 -3.91 -3.22 -5.52
C LEU A 50 -3.95 -3.80 -6.94
N SER A 51 -4.94 -4.65 -7.25
CA SER A 51 -5.13 -5.18 -8.60
C SER A 51 -5.37 -4.06 -9.62
N PHE A 52 -6.18 -3.06 -9.27
CA PHE A 52 -6.40 -1.89 -10.12
C PHE A 52 -5.10 -1.11 -10.34
N LEU A 53 -4.31 -0.87 -9.29
CA LEU A 53 -3.03 -0.15 -9.39
C LEU A 53 -2.01 -0.89 -10.25
N LEU A 54 -1.92 -2.21 -10.15
CA LEU A 54 -1.02 -3.02 -11.00
C LEU A 54 -1.45 -2.96 -12.47
N VAL A 55 -2.74 -3.12 -12.76
CA VAL A 55 -3.26 -2.98 -14.13
C VAL A 55 -3.04 -1.56 -14.66
N TYR A 56 -3.29 -0.54 -13.84
CA TYR A 56 -3.04 0.85 -14.22
C TYR A 56 -1.55 1.10 -14.45
N ARG A 57 -0.65 0.53 -13.65
CA ARG A 57 0.81 0.67 -13.84
C ARG A 57 1.23 0.14 -15.21
N ASP A 58 0.74 -1.04 -15.55
CA ASP A 58 1.18 -1.82 -16.73
C ASP A 58 0.46 -1.40 -18.03
N SER A 59 -0.56 -0.54 -17.94
CA SER A 59 -1.26 -0.03 -19.12
C SER A 59 -0.34 0.83 -20.02
N PRO A 60 -0.55 0.86 -21.34
CA PRO A 60 0.28 1.67 -22.24
C PRO A 60 0.15 3.18 -21.93
N PRO A 61 1.23 3.97 -22.10
CA PRO A 61 1.15 5.42 -21.94
C PRO A 61 0.16 6.02 -22.95
N GLU A 62 -0.64 6.99 -22.51
CA GLU A 62 -1.73 7.60 -23.29
C GLU A 62 -1.29 8.23 -24.63
N SER A 63 0.02 8.45 -24.83
CA SER A 63 0.62 9.06 -26.03
C SER A 63 0.49 8.24 -27.33
N GLN A 64 -0.11 7.04 -27.31
CA GLN A 64 -0.36 6.22 -28.51
C GLN A 64 -1.83 6.06 -28.92
N ARG A 65 -2.79 6.65 -28.20
CA ARG A 65 -4.20 6.66 -28.64
C ARG A 65 -4.46 7.85 -29.56
N SER A 66 -4.22 7.64 -30.85
CA SER A 66 -4.37 8.62 -31.91
C SER A 66 -5.76 9.28 -31.98
N SER A 67 -5.78 10.61 -32.01
CA SER A 67 -6.72 11.41 -32.82
C SER A 67 -6.01 12.66 -33.35
N PRO A 68 -6.43 13.17 -34.52
CA PRO A 68 -5.60 13.95 -35.41
C PRO A 68 -5.43 15.41 -34.95
N SER A 69 -4.29 15.96 -35.34
CA SER A 69 -3.84 17.34 -35.22
C SER A 69 -4.90 18.41 -34.95
N LEU A 70 -4.70 19.20 -33.89
CA LEU A 70 -5.01 20.63 -33.91
C LEU A 70 -3.97 21.38 -33.07
N SER A 71 -3.44 22.40 -33.72
CA SER A 71 -2.32 23.24 -33.34
C SER A 71 -2.48 23.99 -32.01
N SER A 72 -1.31 24.36 -31.49
CA SER A 72 -0.98 25.64 -30.84
C SER A 72 -0.96 25.72 -29.31
N ARG A 73 0.15 26.32 -28.86
CA ARG A 73 0.51 26.85 -27.52
C ARG A 73 1.01 25.85 -26.49
N LYS A 74 2.34 25.74 -26.46
CA LYS A 74 3.14 25.48 -25.25
C LYS A 74 2.80 26.51 -24.16
N LYS A 75 1.66 26.33 -23.48
CA LYS A 75 1.53 26.78 -22.09
C LYS A 75 2.38 25.80 -21.29
N LYS A 76 3.37 26.33 -20.57
CA LYS A 76 4.20 25.58 -19.62
C LYS A 76 3.23 24.84 -18.70
N ALA A 77 3.08 23.53 -18.89
CA ALA A 77 2.17 22.74 -18.09
C ALA A 77 2.58 22.92 -16.63
N PRO A 78 1.63 23.18 -15.71
CA PRO A 78 1.94 23.18 -14.29
C PRO A 78 2.61 21.83 -13.97
N ALA A 79 3.59 21.83 -13.06
CA ALA A 79 4.28 20.61 -12.62
C ALA A 79 3.22 19.54 -12.32
N CYS A 80 3.08 18.59 -13.23
CA CYS A 80 2.05 17.57 -13.19
C CYS A 80 2.77 16.33 -12.68
N VAL A 81 2.43 15.91 -11.47
CA VAL A 81 2.88 14.63 -10.92
C VAL A 81 2.53 13.55 -11.94
N ASP A 82 3.53 12.79 -12.39
CA ASP A 82 3.29 11.67 -13.28
C ASP A 82 2.50 10.59 -12.50
N PRO A 83 1.23 10.32 -12.86
CA PRO A 83 0.40 9.35 -12.15
C PRO A 83 1.00 7.94 -12.22
N LYS A 84 1.70 7.59 -13.30
CA LYS A 84 2.36 6.28 -13.43
C LYS A 84 3.51 6.14 -12.45
N ASN A 85 4.29 7.21 -12.26
CA ASN A 85 5.36 7.21 -11.28
C ASN A 85 4.81 7.11 -9.85
N LEU A 86 3.76 7.86 -9.52
CA LEU A 86 3.08 7.76 -8.22
C LEU A 86 2.58 6.34 -7.95
N VAL A 87 1.90 5.73 -8.92
CA VAL A 87 1.39 4.35 -8.81
C VAL A 87 2.52 3.35 -8.65
N ARG A 88 3.64 3.51 -9.37
CA ARG A 88 4.84 2.67 -9.22
C ARG A 88 5.38 2.72 -7.80
N ARG A 89 5.53 3.92 -7.23
CA ARG A 89 6.00 4.10 -5.84
C ARG A 89 5.05 3.50 -4.82
N ILE A 90 3.75 3.59 -5.03
CA ILE A 90 2.77 2.94 -4.15
C ILE A 90 2.86 1.42 -4.22
N CYS A 91 3.03 0.84 -5.41
CA CYS A 91 3.24 -0.60 -5.57
C CYS A 91 4.54 -1.04 -4.88
N GLU A 92 5.62 -0.27 -5.03
CA GLU A 92 6.90 -0.51 -4.36
C GLU A 92 6.75 -0.44 -2.83
N MET A 93 6.09 0.60 -2.32
CA MET A 93 5.77 0.74 -0.89
C MET A 93 4.97 -0.46 -0.38
N ARG A 94 4.04 -0.99 -1.19
CA ARG A 94 3.28 -2.18 -0.85
C ARG A 94 4.14 -3.45 -0.80
N CYS A 95 5.10 -3.59 -1.71
CA CYS A 95 6.08 -4.68 -1.67
C CYS A 95 6.95 -4.61 -0.41
N TRP A 96 7.51 -3.44 -0.11
CA TRP A 96 8.27 -3.24 1.12
C TRP A 96 7.43 -3.50 2.37
N TYR A 97 6.15 -3.10 2.36
CA TYR A 97 5.23 -3.38 3.45
C TYR A 97 4.97 -4.88 3.63
N LEU A 98 4.85 -5.64 2.53
CA LEU A 98 4.71 -7.09 2.60
C LEU A 98 5.95 -7.74 3.21
N ILE A 99 7.15 -7.33 2.80
CA ILE A 99 8.42 -7.82 3.37
C ILE A 99 8.46 -7.48 4.87
N TRP A 100 8.03 -6.27 5.23
CA TRP A 100 7.96 -5.82 6.62
C TRP A 100 7.01 -6.65 7.48
N GLN A 101 5.87 -7.07 6.92
CA GLN A 101 4.90 -7.93 7.61
C GLN A 101 5.35 -9.40 7.73
N THR A 102 5.96 -9.95 6.67
CA THR A 102 6.33 -11.37 6.58
C THR A 102 7.57 -11.70 7.39
N SER A 103 8.50 -10.76 7.49
CA SER A 103 9.49 -10.79 8.55
C SER A 103 8.74 -10.62 9.87
N LYS A 104 8.76 -11.64 10.73
CA LYS A 104 8.14 -11.64 12.08
C LYS A 104 8.75 -10.59 13.03
N MET A 105 9.16 -9.42 12.53
CA MET A 105 9.91 -8.40 13.23
C MET A 105 9.23 -7.91 14.50
N TYR A 106 7.90 -8.00 14.54
CA TYR A 106 7.04 -7.58 15.64
C TYR A 106 6.14 -8.70 16.18
N ALA A 107 6.24 -9.92 15.65
CA ALA A 107 5.35 -11.04 15.98
C ALA A 107 5.77 -11.78 17.27
N HIS A 108 6.14 -11.06 18.32
CA HIS A 108 6.30 -11.66 19.65
C HIS A 108 4.97 -11.81 20.41
N THR A 109 3.83 -11.42 19.82
CA THR A 109 2.53 -11.40 20.52
C THR A 109 1.39 -12.18 19.88
N HIS A 110 1.57 -12.82 18.71
CA HIS A 110 0.57 -13.76 18.18
C HIS A 110 0.90 -15.22 18.54
N ARG A 111 1.03 -15.52 19.83
CA ARG A 111 0.89 -16.89 20.33
C ARG A 111 -0.61 -17.23 20.37
N GLY A 112 -1.22 -17.45 19.20
CA GLY A 112 -2.60 -17.94 19.15
C GLY A 112 -3.45 -17.60 17.93
N ALA A 113 -2.97 -16.79 16.99
CA ALA A 113 -3.66 -16.64 15.70
C ALA A 113 -2.96 -17.56 14.68
N PRO A 114 -3.61 -18.62 14.18
CA PRO A 114 -3.08 -19.36 13.05
C PRO A 114 -3.03 -18.39 11.87
N ASP A 115 -1.82 -18.19 11.33
CA ASP A 115 -1.66 -17.60 10.01
C ASP A 115 -2.44 -18.49 9.04
N PRO A 116 -3.57 -18.04 8.45
CA PRO A 116 -4.44 -18.91 7.66
C PRO A 116 -3.75 -19.44 6.40
N ASP A 117 -2.57 -18.91 6.06
CA ASP A 117 -1.82 -19.29 4.87
C ASP A 117 -0.55 -20.11 5.12
N GLY A 118 0.00 -20.20 6.34
CA GLY A 118 1.18 -21.04 6.63
C GLY A 118 2.44 -20.74 5.78
N ARG A 119 2.49 -19.60 5.06
CA ARG A 119 3.51 -19.29 4.02
C ARG A 119 4.83 -18.73 4.57
N ASN A 120 4.99 -18.54 5.89
CA ASN A 120 6.06 -17.71 6.48
C ASN A 120 7.05 -18.46 7.41
N GLU A 121 7.20 -19.78 7.26
CA GLU A 121 8.14 -20.55 8.11
C GLU A 121 9.62 -20.29 7.82
N GLU A 122 10.00 -19.92 6.59
CA GLU A 122 11.43 -19.79 6.22
C GLU A 122 12.12 -18.52 6.72
N LEU A 123 11.44 -17.37 6.71
CA LEU A 123 12.00 -16.13 7.29
C LEU A 123 12.25 -16.25 8.80
N SER A 124 11.58 -17.21 9.45
CA SER A 124 11.78 -17.52 10.87
C SER A 124 13.09 -18.29 11.13
N ARG A 125 13.78 -18.77 10.09
CA ARG A 125 15.04 -19.52 10.18
C ARG A 125 16.29 -18.68 9.89
N LEU A 126 16.12 -17.40 9.58
CA LEU A 126 17.25 -16.50 9.33
C LEU A 126 18.02 -16.20 10.62
N PRO A 127 19.36 -16.11 10.57
CA PRO A 127 20.17 -15.66 11.71
C PRO A 127 19.73 -14.27 12.21
N PRO A 128 19.86 -13.96 13.51
CA PRO A 128 19.49 -12.66 14.06
C PRO A 128 20.11 -11.45 13.35
N THR A 129 21.35 -11.58 12.88
CA THR A 129 22.06 -10.54 12.11
C THR A 129 21.43 -10.31 10.74
N ALA A 130 21.11 -11.38 10.01
CA ALA A 130 20.44 -11.31 8.72
C ALA A 130 19.01 -10.74 8.86
N LEU A 131 18.32 -11.09 9.95
CA LEU A 131 17.04 -10.48 10.29
C LEU A 131 17.19 -8.98 10.54
N TRP A 132 18.19 -8.54 11.32
CA TRP A 132 18.45 -7.13 11.61
C TRP A 132 18.71 -6.32 10.33
N GLU A 133 19.58 -6.81 9.44
CA GLU A 133 19.85 -6.16 8.15
C GLU A 133 18.60 -6.09 7.29
N LEU A 134 17.82 -7.17 7.21
CA LEU A 134 16.54 -7.17 6.50
C LEU A 134 15.57 -6.13 7.09
N ARG A 135 15.55 -5.95 8.43
CA ARG A 135 14.74 -4.90 9.07
C ARG A 135 15.14 -3.53 8.61
N LYS A 136 16.45 -3.26 8.64
CA LYS A 136 17.03 -1.98 8.27
C LYS A 136 16.71 -1.64 6.82
N ILE A 137 17.03 -2.54 5.89
CA ILE A 137 16.78 -2.36 4.45
C ILE A 137 15.29 -2.13 4.18
N THR A 138 14.42 -2.94 4.78
CA THR A 138 12.97 -2.83 4.57
C THR A 138 12.41 -1.51 5.12
N THR A 139 12.89 -1.08 6.29
CA THR A 139 12.46 0.17 6.92
C THR A 139 12.95 1.37 6.11
N GLU A 140 14.21 1.37 5.67
CA GLU A 140 14.77 2.41 4.80
C GLU A 140 14.02 2.48 3.46
N GLY A 141 13.68 1.34 2.86
CA GLY A 141 12.88 1.26 1.63
C GLY A 141 11.47 1.81 1.80
N LEU A 142 10.79 1.49 2.91
CA LEU A 142 9.49 2.06 3.26
C LEU A 142 9.55 3.58 3.41
N ILE A 143 10.51 4.10 4.18
CA ILE A 143 10.68 5.54 4.43
C ILE A 143 10.99 6.28 3.13
N ALA A 144 11.84 5.71 2.28
CA ALA A 144 12.17 6.30 0.98
C ALA A 144 10.92 6.40 0.08
N CYS A 145 10.13 5.33 -0.02
CA CYS A 145 8.89 5.33 -0.80
C CYS A 145 7.88 6.33 -0.23
N GLU A 146 7.64 6.31 1.08
CA GLU A 146 6.74 7.22 1.78
C GLU A 146 7.11 8.68 1.51
N LYS A 147 8.38 9.04 1.67
CA LYS A 147 8.89 10.38 1.44
C LYS A 147 8.64 10.83 0.00
N GLU A 148 8.97 10.01 -0.99
CA GLU A 148 8.76 10.36 -2.40
C GLU A 148 7.27 10.53 -2.74
N ILE A 149 6.41 9.67 -2.19
CA ILE A 149 4.97 9.77 -2.39
C ILE A 149 4.43 11.06 -1.76
N LEU A 150 4.79 11.36 -0.51
CA LEU A 150 4.33 12.55 0.18
C LEU A 150 4.82 13.84 -0.50
N LEU A 151 6.07 13.87 -0.97
CA LEU A 151 6.59 14.98 -1.77
C LEU A 151 5.78 15.17 -3.06
N GLY A 152 5.48 14.08 -3.78
CA GLY A 152 4.62 14.13 -4.95
C GLY A 152 3.22 14.65 -4.63
N LEU A 153 2.64 14.27 -3.50
CA LEU A 153 1.35 14.78 -3.05
C LEU A 153 1.40 16.25 -2.61
N ASP A 154 2.52 16.74 -2.07
CA ASP A 154 2.70 18.15 -1.70
C ASP A 154 2.84 19.06 -2.92
N GLU A 155 3.45 18.57 -4.00
CA GLU A 155 3.58 19.28 -5.27
C GLU A 155 2.28 19.30 -6.09
N LEU A 156 1.30 18.47 -5.73
CA LEU A 156 0.06 18.30 -6.49
C LEU A 156 -0.95 19.41 -6.20
N SER A 157 -1.20 20.24 -7.22
CA SER A 157 -2.28 21.25 -7.18
C SER A 157 -3.67 20.60 -7.25
N GLN A 158 -4.70 21.32 -6.81
CA GLN A 158 -6.10 20.89 -6.92
C GLN A 158 -6.51 20.55 -8.37
N ASP A 159 -6.07 21.35 -9.34
CA ASP A 159 -6.36 21.10 -10.75
C ASP A 159 -5.59 19.87 -11.27
N GLY A 160 -4.34 19.69 -10.82
CA GLY A 160 -3.56 18.49 -11.12
C GLY A 160 -4.22 17.22 -10.57
N ALA A 161 -4.71 17.27 -9.32
CA ALA A 161 -5.40 16.16 -8.68
C ALA A 161 -6.67 15.73 -9.44
N ARG A 162 -7.37 16.67 -10.08
CA ARG A 162 -8.55 16.37 -10.93
C ARG A 162 -8.19 15.65 -12.22
N LEU A 163 -7.02 15.91 -12.79
CA LEU A 163 -6.57 15.25 -14.03
C LEU A 163 -6.20 13.78 -13.80
N ILE A 164 -5.68 13.47 -12.61
CA ILE A 164 -5.24 12.13 -12.21
C ILE A 164 -6.13 11.53 -11.12
N GLU A 165 -7.40 11.93 -11.06
CA GLU A 165 -8.31 11.69 -9.95
C GLU A 165 -8.40 10.20 -9.56
N LEU A 166 -8.58 9.32 -10.55
CA LEU A 166 -8.75 7.89 -10.34
C LEU A 166 -7.47 7.19 -9.80
N PRO A 167 -6.31 7.29 -10.47
CA PRO A 167 -5.08 6.70 -9.93
C PRO A 167 -4.67 7.35 -8.60
N LEU A 168 -4.87 8.66 -8.42
CA LEU A 168 -4.61 9.34 -7.15
C LEU A 168 -5.48 8.78 -6.02
N TRP A 169 -6.79 8.62 -6.27
CA TRP A 169 -7.72 8.05 -5.30
C TRP A 169 -7.28 6.66 -4.86
N ALA A 170 -6.94 5.79 -5.82
CA ALA A 170 -6.49 4.44 -5.52
C ALA A 170 -5.17 4.42 -4.73
N CYS A 171 -4.21 5.29 -5.10
CA CYS A 171 -2.96 5.47 -4.37
C CYS A 171 -3.20 5.91 -2.92
N MET A 172 -4.04 6.92 -2.70
CA MET A 172 -4.35 7.41 -1.35
C MET A 172 -5.03 6.33 -0.50
N TRP A 173 -5.98 5.59 -1.06
CA TRP A 173 -6.61 4.48 -0.35
C TRP A 173 -5.63 3.37 -0.01
N GLN A 174 -4.72 3.02 -0.92
CA GLN A 174 -3.68 2.03 -0.64
C GLN A 174 -2.76 2.47 0.51
N MET A 175 -2.37 3.75 0.56
CA MET A 175 -1.64 4.31 1.70
C MET A 175 -2.46 4.24 2.99
N ILE A 176 -3.71 4.72 2.99
CA ILE A 176 -4.61 4.73 4.16
C ILE A 176 -4.71 3.32 4.75
N LEU A 177 -4.89 2.30 3.92
CA LEU A 177 -4.98 0.91 4.35
C LEU A 177 -3.66 0.39 4.95
N ILE A 178 -2.51 0.78 4.39
CA ILE A 178 -1.19 0.47 4.96
C ILE A 178 -1.02 1.13 6.33
N TYR A 179 -1.21 2.44 6.45
CA TYR A 179 -1.08 3.15 7.73
C TYR A 179 -2.03 2.60 8.78
N ARG A 180 -3.29 2.30 8.43
CA ARG A 180 -4.24 1.71 9.35
C ARG A 180 -3.72 0.41 9.95
N ARG A 181 -3.07 -0.44 9.13
CA ARG A 181 -2.46 -1.68 9.62
C ARG A 181 -1.17 -1.42 10.43
N VAL A 182 -0.36 -0.43 10.06
CA VAL A 182 0.83 -0.03 10.83
C VAL A 182 0.42 0.50 12.21
N VAL A 183 -0.57 1.39 12.29
CA VAL A 183 -1.14 1.87 13.56
C VAL A 183 -1.59 0.69 14.41
N ALA A 184 -2.38 -0.23 13.84
CA ALA A 184 -2.83 -1.42 14.57
C ALA A 184 -1.65 -2.28 15.09
N ALA A 185 -0.61 -2.47 14.29
CA ALA A 185 0.60 -3.20 14.70
C ALA A 185 1.33 -2.48 15.84
N CYS A 186 1.55 -1.17 15.73
CA CYS A 186 2.16 -0.35 16.77
C CYS A 186 1.33 -0.33 18.06
N SER A 187 0.00 -0.24 17.97
CA SER A 187 -0.89 -0.31 19.14
C SER A 187 -0.85 -1.69 19.81
N ASN A 188 -0.76 -2.77 19.04
CA ASN A 188 -0.62 -4.13 19.59
C ASN A 188 0.70 -4.30 20.33
N LEU A 189 1.79 -3.74 19.79
CA LEU A 189 3.11 -3.73 20.44
C LEU A 189 3.11 -2.94 21.74
N ALA A 190 2.57 -1.71 21.72
CA ALA A 190 2.47 -0.88 22.92
C ALA A 190 1.66 -1.57 24.03
N ARG A 191 0.56 -2.27 23.68
CA ARG A 191 -0.20 -3.08 24.63
C ARG A 191 0.58 -4.29 25.15
N GLY A 192 1.32 -4.98 24.27
CA GLY A 192 2.18 -6.10 24.66
C GLY A 192 3.29 -5.71 25.64
N GLN A 193 3.92 -4.56 25.40
CA GLN A 193 4.96 -4.00 26.28
C GLN A 193 4.43 -3.61 27.65
N LEU A 194 3.22 -3.05 27.71
CA LEU A 194 2.57 -2.71 28.98
C LEU A 194 2.33 -3.96 29.83
N LEU A 195 1.96 -5.09 29.20
CA LEU A 195 1.75 -6.37 29.88
C LEU A 195 3.07 -7.04 30.31
N SER A 196 4.15 -6.93 29.52
CA SER A 196 5.46 -7.51 29.86
C SER A 196 6.29 -6.69 30.85
N SER A 197 6.09 -5.37 30.88
CA SER A 197 6.76 -4.45 31.80
C SER A 197 6.35 -4.64 33.26
N VAL A 198 5.25 -5.34 33.52
CA VAL A 198 4.82 -5.71 34.89
C VAL A 198 5.76 -6.77 35.50
N ASP A 199 6.46 -7.57 34.68
CA ASP A 199 7.27 -8.70 35.14
C ASP A 199 8.78 -8.55 34.90
N SER A 200 9.27 -7.52 34.19
CA SER A 200 10.71 -7.41 33.90
C SER A 200 11.21 -5.97 33.70
N GLY A 201 11.99 -5.49 34.67
CA GLY A 201 12.56 -4.14 34.74
C GLY A 201 13.76 -3.87 33.83
N THR A 202 13.67 -4.19 32.55
CA THR A 202 14.73 -3.83 31.57
C THR A 202 14.13 -3.03 30.42
N ALA A 203 14.36 -1.72 30.47
CA ALA A 203 13.94 -0.75 29.47
C ALA A 203 14.73 -0.93 28.16
N GLY A 204 14.09 -1.55 27.17
CA GLY A 204 14.47 -1.38 25.76
C GLY A 204 14.04 0.01 25.23
N PRO A 205 14.54 0.43 24.06
CA PRO A 205 14.26 1.75 23.49
C PRO A 205 12.74 1.97 23.33
N ASN A 206 12.29 3.20 23.63
CA ASN A 206 10.88 3.62 23.70
C ASN A 206 10.12 3.48 22.36
N GLU A 207 9.70 2.28 22.00
CA GLU A 207 8.79 2.02 20.87
C GLU A 207 7.40 2.63 21.07
N THR A 208 7.03 2.97 22.32
CA THR A 208 5.85 3.77 22.68
C THR A 208 5.84 5.16 22.08
N SER A 209 7.00 5.71 21.70
CA SER A 209 7.11 7.04 21.06
C SER A 209 6.73 7.05 19.58
N VAL A 210 6.66 5.88 18.92
CA VAL A 210 6.42 5.77 17.48
C VAL A 210 4.93 5.85 17.14
N LEU A 211 4.05 5.30 17.99
CA LEU A 211 2.61 5.26 17.74
C LEU A 211 1.99 6.67 17.53
N PRO A 212 2.26 7.69 18.37
CA PRO A 212 1.73 9.03 18.15
C PRO A 212 2.16 9.66 16.82
N VAL A 213 3.38 9.36 16.35
CA VAL A 213 3.91 9.86 15.07
C VAL A 213 3.16 9.21 13.91
N VAL A 214 2.99 7.89 13.93
CA VAL A 214 2.27 7.16 12.89
C VAL A 214 0.79 7.57 12.84
N GLU A 215 0.15 7.75 14.00
CA GLU A 215 -1.21 8.28 14.08
C GLU A 215 -1.32 9.69 13.50
N HIS A 216 -0.34 10.55 13.77
CA HIS A 216 -0.31 11.90 13.21
C HIS A 216 -0.19 11.87 11.68
N LEU A 217 0.71 11.06 11.13
CA LEU A 217 0.86 10.88 9.68
C LEU A 217 -0.42 10.34 9.03
N TYR A 218 -1.06 9.36 9.67
CA TYR A 218 -2.35 8.84 9.22
C TYR A 218 -3.41 9.95 9.16
N ARG A 219 -3.52 10.80 10.20
CA ARG A 219 -4.47 11.93 10.22
C ARG A 219 -4.16 12.94 9.10
N LEU A 220 -2.89 13.28 8.87
CA LEU A 220 -2.50 14.17 7.77
C LEU A 220 -2.89 13.60 6.40
N LEU A 221 -2.72 12.30 6.20
CA LEU A 221 -3.13 11.62 4.96
C LEU A 221 -4.66 11.69 4.76
N ILE A 222 -5.44 11.49 5.82
CA ILE A 222 -6.91 11.65 5.78
C ILE A 222 -7.31 13.10 5.50
N LEU A 223 -6.63 14.08 6.10
CA LEU A 223 -6.88 15.50 5.81
C LEU A 223 -6.59 15.83 4.34
N LYS A 224 -5.47 15.35 3.77
CA LYS A 224 -5.17 15.49 2.34
C LYS A 224 -6.22 14.80 1.48
N TYR A 225 -6.66 13.60 1.86
CA TYR A 225 -7.71 12.87 1.13
C TYR A 225 -8.99 13.72 1.08
N ASN A 226 -9.41 14.27 2.22
CA ASN A 226 -10.58 15.13 2.30
C ASN A 226 -10.37 16.47 1.55
N ALA A 227 -9.15 17.00 1.47
CA ALA A 227 -8.88 18.20 0.68
C ALA A 227 -9.05 17.95 -0.83
N TYR A 228 -8.62 16.79 -1.33
CA TYR A 228 -8.77 16.44 -2.76
C TYR A 228 -10.17 15.94 -3.10
N PHE A 229 -10.78 15.16 -2.21
CA PHE A 229 -12.00 14.40 -2.48
C PHE A 229 -13.17 14.76 -1.55
N GLY A 230 -13.10 15.77 -0.69
CA GLY A 230 -14.14 16.07 0.30
C GLY A 230 -15.38 16.78 -0.25
N SER A 231 -15.31 17.32 -1.47
CA SER A 231 -16.48 17.89 -2.19
C SER A 231 -17.19 16.86 -3.06
N THR A 232 -16.50 15.77 -3.40
CA THR A 232 -17.13 14.51 -3.76
C THR A 232 -17.45 13.79 -2.45
N SER A 233 -18.43 12.90 -2.42
CA SER A 233 -18.64 12.12 -1.20
C SER A 233 -17.32 11.36 -0.90
N PRO A 234 -16.96 11.01 0.36
CA PRO A 234 -15.87 10.06 0.62
C PRO A 234 -16.00 8.78 -0.22
N THR A 235 -17.23 8.56 -0.69
CA THR A 235 -17.70 7.75 -1.79
C THR A 235 -17.47 8.40 -3.18
N TYR A 236 -16.45 7.92 -3.89
CA TYR A 236 -16.35 7.94 -5.36
C TYR A 236 -15.94 9.29 -6.01
N PRO A 237 -14.95 9.30 -6.94
CA PRO A 237 -14.79 10.40 -7.89
C PRO A 237 -16.02 10.45 -8.80
N LYS A 238 -16.98 11.35 -8.55
CA LYS A 238 -18.34 11.37 -9.17
C LYS A 238 -18.36 10.69 -10.55
N LYS A 239 -19.11 9.58 -10.66
CA LYS A 239 -19.32 8.82 -11.90
C LYS A 239 -19.62 9.81 -13.02
N GLY A 240 -18.69 9.97 -13.96
CA GLY A 240 -18.83 10.94 -15.07
C GLY A 240 -17.92 12.17 -15.04
N GLN A 241 -16.88 12.24 -14.19
CA GLN A 241 -15.77 13.15 -14.47
C GLN A 241 -15.12 12.73 -15.82
N PRO A 242 -14.98 13.64 -16.81
CA PRO A 242 -14.45 13.31 -18.13
C PRO A 242 -13.13 12.53 -18.09
N PRO A 243 -12.12 12.90 -17.26
CA PRO A 243 -10.82 12.21 -17.24
C PRO A 243 -10.92 10.74 -16.81
N THR A 244 -11.73 10.44 -15.80
CA THR A 244 -11.95 9.08 -15.30
C THR A 244 -12.68 8.22 -16.35
N THR A 245 -13.64 8.81 -17.06
CA THR A 245 -14.42 8.08 -18.08
C THR A 245 -13.56 7.80 -19.31
N GLU A 246 -12.76 8.76 -19.76
CA GLU A 246 -11.82 8.62 -20.87
C GLU A 246 -10.73 7.59 -20.58
N LEU A 247 -10.17 7.61 -19.37
CA LEU A 247 -9.16 6.64 -18.94
C LEU A 247 -9.67 5.20 -19.03
N LEU A 248 -10.89 4.95 -18.53
CA LEU A 248 -11.50 3.62 -18.52
C LEU A 248 -12.06 3.19 -19.87
N ALA A 249 -12.43 4.13 -20.76
CA ALA A 249 -13.07 3.81 -22.04
C ALA A 249 -12.17 3.04 -23.00
N GLY A 250 -10.85 3.20 -22.92
CA GLY A 250 -9.91 2.56 -23.86
C GLY A 250 -9.18 1.34 -23.32
N ASP A 251 -9.45 0.88 -22.09
CA ASP A 251 -8.79 -0.27 -21.48
C ASP A 251 -9.80 -1.14 -20.72
N GLU A 252 -10.24 -2.23 -21.36
CA GLU A 252 -11.20 -3.17 -20.78
C GLU A 252 -10.65 -3.91 -19.55
N GLN A 253 -9.33 -4.11 -19.45
CA GLN A 253 -8.74 -4.73 -18.27
C GLN A 253 -8.76 -3.77 -17.08
N LEU A 254 -8.42 -2.50 -17.31
CA LEU A 254 -8.48 -1.44 -16.30
C LEU A 254 -9.92 -1.20 -15.84
N LYS A 255 -10.87 -1.21 -16.77
CA LYS A 255 -12.31 -1.09 -16.49
C LYS A 255 -12.80 -2.23 -15.61
N ARG A 256 -12.49 -3.48 -15.94
CA ARG A 256 -12.86 -4.64 -15.09
C ARG A 256 -12.23 -4.55 -13.70
N ALA A 257 -10.97 -4.14 -13.60
CA ALA A 257 -10.30 -3.97 -12.32
C ALA A 257 -11.00 -2.88 -11.48
N TRP A 258 -11.42 -1.78 -12.10
CA TRP A 258 -12.18 -0.72 -11.45
C TRP A 258 -13.59 -1.14 -11.03
N ASP A 259 -14.30 -1.91 -11.87
CA ASP A 259 -15.62 -2.45 -11.53
C ASP A 259 -15.53 -3.36 -10.30
N ASN A 260 -14.48 -4.18 -10.24
CA ASN A 260 -14.19 -5.02 -9.08
C ASN A 260 -13.94 -4.19 -7.81
N VAL A 261 -13.13 -3.12 -7.89
CA VAL A 261 -12.94 -2.15 -6.78
C VAL A 261 -14.29 -1.59 -6.33
N SER A 262 -15.17 -1.24 -7.26
CA SER A 262 -16.48 -0.66 -6.95
C SER A 262 -17.40 -1.64 -6.21
N VAL A 263 -17.37 -2.93 -6.57
CA VAL A 263 -18.11 -3.99 -5.89
C VAL A 263 -17.57 -4.20 -4.47
N CYS A 264 -16.27 -4.49 -4.34
CA CYS A 264 -15.64 -4.77 -3.04
C CYS A 264 -15.75 -3.58 -2.07
N ARG A 265 -15.75 -2.35 -2.58
CA ARG A 265 -15.95 -1.15 -1.77
C ARG A 265 -17.32 -1.12 -1.11
N LYS A 266 -18.38 -1.48 -1.85
CA LYS A 266 -19.75 -1.47 -1.33
C LYS A 266 -19.84 -2.39 -0.12
N GLU A 267 -19.30 -3.61 -0.25
CA GLU A 267 -19.23 -4.60 0.82
C GLU A 267 -18.41 -4.09 2.01
N PHE A 268 -17.24 -3.47 1.74
CA PHE A 268 -16.39 -2.88 2.77
C PHE A 268 -17.09 -1.77 3.56
N CYS A 269 -17.78 -0.84 2.88
CA CYS A 269 -18.54 0.23 3.52
C CYS A 269 -19.73 -0.30 4.33
N GLU A 270 -20.47 -1.29 3.81
CA GLU A 270 -21.54 -1.95 4.54
C GLU A 270 -21.02 -2.62 5.82
N HIS A 271 -19.85 -3.25 5.74
CA HIS A 271 -19.18 -3.85 6.90
C HIS A 271 -18.77 -2.77 7.92
N LEU A 272 -18.15 -1.67 7.49
CA LEU A 272 -17.80 -0.56 8.38
C LEU A 272 -19.02 0.04 9.07
N ASN A 273 -20.11 0.29 8.34
CA ASN A 273 -21.33 0.87 8.91
C ASN A 273 -21.99 -0.07 9.95
N LYS A 274 -21.93 -1.38 9.72
CA LYS A 274 -22.42 -2.37 10.69
C LYS A 274 -21.60 -2.35 11.99
N HIS A 275 -20.28 -2.18 11.90
CA HIS A 275 -19.40 -2.14 13.07
C HIS A 275 -19.35 -0.79 13.78
N LEU A 276 -19.54 0.33 13.07
CA LEU A 276 -19.64 1.67 13.66
C LEU A 276 -20.90 1.84 14.52
N ASN A 277 -21.99 1.13 14.21
CA ASN A 277 -23.17 1.05 15.08
C ASN A 277 -22.93 0.26 16.38
N THR A 278 -21.77 -0.39 16.54
CA THR A 278 -21.38 -1.15 17.74
C THR A 278 -20.16 -0.55 18.44
N THR A 279 -19.39 0.33 17.79
CA THR A 279 -18.21 0.96 18.38
C THR A 279 -18.02 2.34 17.76
N VAL A 280 -18.35 3.37 18.54
CA VAL A 280 -18.15 4.78 18.21
C VAL A 280 -16.65 5.07 18.25
N TYR A 281 -15.89 4.82 17.17
CA TYR A 281 -14.64 5.52 16.87
C TYR A 281 -14.24 5.33 15.39
N MET A 282 -13.76 6.44 14.81
CA MET A 282 -13.03 6.58 13.53
C MET A 282 -13.86 6.83 12.26
N ILE A 283 -14.21 8.10 12.07
CA ILE A 283 -13.73 8.89 10.93
C ILE A 283 -12.92 10.05 11.51
#